data_AF-A0A9X3F935-F1
#
_entry.id   AF-A0A9X3F935-F1
#
_cell.length_a   1.000
_cell.length_b   1.000
_cell.length_c   1.000
_cell.angle_alpha   90.00
_cell.angle_beta   90.00
_cell.angle_gamma   90.00
#
_symmetry.space_group_name_H-M   'P 1'
#
loop_
_entity.id
_entity.type
_entity.pdbx_description
1 polymer ?
#
loop_
_entity_poly.entity_id
_entity_poly.type
_entity_poly.pdbx_seq_one_letter_code
_entity_poly.pdbx_strand_id
1 'polypeptide(L)' 'MDLWIENPVQIKFRSGMQRGKSDKLDARKIAIYAQRFEDQARLFSMPEEAIQGLKQLVSERDMLVCDRAKYKGS' A
#
# COMPACT_ATOMS: atom_id res chain seq x y z
N MET A 1 4.15 -14.23 -12.19
CA MET A 1 3.02 -13.28 -12.29
C MET A 1 3.58 -11.94 -11.87
N ASP A 2 3.56 -10.96 -12.76
CA ASP A 2 4.20 -9.67 -12.52
C ASP A 2 3.18 -8.75 -11.85
N LEU A 3 3.46 -8.35 -10.61
CA LEU A 3 2.59 -7.50 -9.81
C LEU A 3 3.29 -6.16 -9.57
N TRP A 4 2.66 -5.05 -9.90
CA TRP A 4 3.15 -3.72 -9.55
C TRP A 4 2.24 -3.11 -8.48
N ILE A 5 2.79 -2.92 -7.29
CA ILE A 5 2.09 -2.26 -6.17
C ILE A 5 2.52 -0.80 -6.17
N GLU A 6 1.56 0.10 -6.43
CA GLU A 6 1.78 1.54 -6.46
C GLU A 6 0.95 2.23 -5.38
N ASN A 7 1.48 3.34 -4.86
CA ASN A 7 0.76 4.13 -3.87
C ASN A 7 -0.46 4.82 -4.54
N PRO A 8 -1.70 4.62 -4.05
CA PRO A 8 -2.89 5.23 -4.66
C PRO A 8 -2.84 6.76 -4.65
N VAL A 9 -2.12 7.38 -3.70
CA VAL A 9 -1.89 8.82 -3.64
C VAL A 9 -1.00 9.29 -4.78
N GLN A 10 0.03 8.51 -5.13
CA GLN A 10 0.92 8.80 -6.26
C GLN A 10 0.18 8.77 -7.59
N ILE A 11 -0.68 7.76 -7.80
CA ILE A 11 -1.53 7.68 -8.99
C ILE A 11 -2.43 8.90 -9.09
N LYS A 12 -3.09 9.30 -7.99
CA LYS A 12 -4.00 10.46 -7.95
C LYS A 12 -3.29 11.78 -8.26
N PHE A 13 -2.14 12.05 -7.64
CA PHE A 13 -1.41 13.29 -7.86
C PHE A 13 -0.88 13.40 -9.29
N ARG A 14 -0.29 12.32 -9.82
CA ARG A 14 0.25 12.31 -11.18
C ARG A 14 -0.82 12.28 -12.26
N SER A 15 -2.04 11.82 -11.95
CA SER A 15 -3.17 11.80 -12.88
C SER A 15 -4.05 13.06 -12.82
N GLY A 16 -3.74 14.01 -11.93
CA GLY A 16 -4.55 15.21 -11.69
C GLY A 16 -5.75 14.95 -10.76
N MET A 17 -5.95 15.86 -9.81
CA MET A 17 -7.04 15.75 -8.83
C MET A 17 -8.35 16.24 -9.44
N GLN A 18 -9.36 15.38 -9.48
CA GLN A 18 -10.69 15.71 -10.04
C GLN A 18 -11.78 15.46 -9.00
N ARG A 19 -12.84 16.29 -9.07
CA ARG A 19 -14.04 16.18 -8.23
C ARG A 19 -15.00 15.18 -8.87
N GLY A 20 -15.50 14.22 -8.09
CA GLY A 20 -16.34 13.12 -8.56
C GLY A 20 -15.54 11.84 -8.77
N LYS A 21 -15.92 10.77 -8.05
CA LYS A 21 -15.29 9.46 -8.11
C LYS A 21 -16.28 8.45 -8.71
N SER A 22 -15.78 7.58 -9.59
CA SER A 22 -16.52 6.45 -10.14
C SER A 22 -15.49 5.37 -10.48
N ASP A 23 -15.82 4.10 -10.23
CA ASP A 23 -14.94 2.97 -10.52
C ASP A 23 -14.51 2.94 -12.00
N LYS A 24 -15.40 3.32 -12.92
CA LYS A 24 -15.10 3.42 -14.35
C LYS A 24 -14.03 4.47 -14.66
N LEU A 25 -14.10 5.64 -13.99
CA LEU A 25 -13.11 6.70 -14.16
C LEU A 25 -11.77 6.31 -13.52
N ASP A 26 -11.80 5.69 -12.35
CA ASP A 26 -10.59 5.25 -11.66
C ASP A 26 -9.87 4.15 -12.42
N ALA A 27 -10.59 3.17 -12.97
CA ALA A 27 -10.01 2.14 -13.83
C ALA A 27 -9.29 2.75 -15.05
N ARG A 28 -9.92 3.73 -15.72
CA ARG A 28 -9.29 4.44 -16.84
C ARG A 28 -8.03 5.19 -16.39
N LYS A 29 -8.07 5.86 -15.23
CA LYS A 29 -6.90 6.57 -14.69
C LYS A 29 -5.74 5.64 -14.38
N ILE A 30 -6.02 4.49 -13.75
CA ILE A 30 -5.01 3.47 -13.45
C ILE A 30 -4.40 2.94 -14.74
N ALA A 31 -5.19 2.65 -15.76
CA ALA A 31 -4.68 2.18 -17.05
C ALA A 31 -3.78 3.21 -17.74
N ILE A 32 -4.20 4.48 -17.78
CA ILE A 32 -3.38 5.58 -18.35
C ILE A 32 -2.09 5.76 -17.56
N TYR A 33 -2.16 5.74 -16.22
CA TYR A 33 -0.99 5.82 -15.36
C TYR A 33 -0.01 4.68 -15.65
N ALA A 34 -0.50 3.44 -15.67
CA ALA A 34 0.33 2.27 -15.91
C ALA A 34 1.03 2.35 -17.27
N GLN A 35 0.30 2.70 -18.34
CA GLN A 35 0.88 2.89 -19.67
C GLN A 35 1.93 4.02 -19.69
N ARG A 36 1.67 5.12 -18.97
CA ARG A 36 2.55 6.29 -18.98
C ARG A 36 3.86 6.09 -18.22
N PHE A 37 3.83 5.26 -17.18
CA PHE A 37 4.94 5.08 -16.23
C PHE A 37 5.42 3.62 -16.17
N GLU A 38 5.15 2.84 -17.22
CA GLU A 38 5.56 1.43 -17.30
C GLU A 38 7.08 1.27 -17.17
N ASP A 39 7.84 2.21 -17.71
CA ASP A 39 9.30 2.31 -17.60
C ASP A 39 9.80 2.48 -16.16
N GLN A 40 8.95 3.01 -15.28
CA GLN A 40 9.24 3.24 -13.86
C GLN A 40 8.66 2.15 -12.95
N ALA A 41 7.97 1.16 -13.52
CA ALA A 41 7.32 0.12 -12.74
C ALA A 41 8.36 -0.68 -11.93
N ARG A 42 8.15 -0.75 -10.61
CA ARG A 42 8.90 -1.63 -9.72
C ARG A 42 8.02 -2.83 -9.40
N LEU A 43 8.37 -3.97 -9.98
CA LEU A 43 7.65 -5.20 -9.72
C LEU A 43 7.84 -5.64 -8.26
N PHE A 44 6.73 -6.08 -7.68
CA PHE A 44 6.68 -6.61 -6.35
C PHE A 44 7.46 -7.93 -6.30
N SER A 45 8.43 -7.96 -5.41
CA SER A 45 9.07 -9.18 -4.95
C SER A 45 8.44 -9.60 -3.64
N MET A 46 8.05 -10.88 -3.57
CA MET A 46 7.56 -11.45 -2.32
C MET A 46 8.69 -11.43 -1.30
N PRO A 47 8.47 -10.87 -0.08
CA PRO A 47 9.48 -10.87 0.95
C PRO A 47 9.80 -12.30 1.40
N GLU A 48 11.04 -12.52 1.84
CA GLU A 48 11.46 -13.79 2.44
C GLU A 48 10.58 -14.13 3.67
N GLU A 49 10.34 -15.43 3.89
CA GLU A 49 9.52 -15.92 5.00
C GLU A 49 10.02 -15.40 6.35
N ALA A 50 11.34 -15.32 6.54
CA ALA A 50 11.95 -14.78 7.75
C ALA A 50 11.57 -13.31 7.98
N ILE A 51 11.57 -12.49 6.93
CA ILE A 51 11.17 -11.07 7.00
C ILE A 51 9.67 -10.97 7.33
N GLN A 52 8.85 -11.83 6.73
CA GLN A 52 7.41 -11.86 7.01
C GLN A 52 7.13 -12.25 8.47
N GLY A 53 7.83 -13.26 9.00
CA GLY A 53 7.72 -13.66 10.40
C GLY A 53 8.17 -12.56 11.37
N LEU A 54 9.29 -11.88 11.08
CA LEU A 54 9.73 -10.74 11.88
C LEU A 54 8.69 -9.61 11.91
N LYS A 55 8.07 -9.28 10.78
CA LYS A 55 7.00 -8.26 10.72
C LYS A 55 5.80 -8.64 11.58
N GLN A 56 5.39 -9.91 11.56
CA GLN A 56 4.28 -10.40 12.38
C GLN A 56 4.59 -10.25 13.87
N LEU A 57 5.76 -10.74 14.31
CA LEU A 57 6.20 -10.65 15.70
C LEU A 57 6.30 -9.19 16.20
N VAL A 58 6.82 -8.30 15.36
CA VAL A 58 6.90 -6.86 15.69
C VAL A 58 5.50 -6.26 15.85
N SER A 59 4.58 -6.57 14.92
CA SER A 59 3.19 -6.09 15.00
C SER A 59 2.47 -6.62 16.24
N GLU A 60 2.68 -7.88 16.60
CA GLU A 60 2.11 -8.48 17.81
C GLU A 60 2.65 -7.79 19.06
N ARG A 61 3.98 -7.60 19.13
CA ARG A 61 4.61 -6.86 20.24
C ARG A 61 4.04 -5.46 20.38
N ASP A 62 3.86 -4.72 19.28
CA ASP A 62 3.33 -3.35 19.32
C ASP A 62 1.89 -3.30 19.84
N MET A 63 1.06 -4.27 19.46
CA MET A 63 -0.29 -4.42 20.03
C MET A 63 -0.25 -4.69 21.53
N LEU A 64 0.55 -5.67 21.97
CA LEU A 64 0.67 -6.02 23.39
C LEU A 64 1.20 -4.86 24.24
N VAL A 65 2.15 -4.08 23.71
CA VAL A 65 2.67 -2.89 24.39
C VAL A 65 1.58 -1.84 24.55
N CYS A 66 0.79 -1.57 23.50
CA CYS A 66 -0.34 -0.67 23.56
C CYS A 66 -1.38 -1.12 24.58
N ASP A 67 -1.74 -2.41 24.58
CA ASP A 67 -2.73 -2.95 25.51
C ASP A 67 -2.25 -2.90 26.95
N ARG A 68 -0.98 -3.27 27.20
CA ARG A 68 -0.38 -3.16 28.53
C ARG A 68 -0.41 -1.72 29.06
N ALA A 69 -0.21 -0.72 28.19
CA ALA A 69 -0.28 0.68 28.60
C ALA A 69 -1.71 1.09 29.02
N LYS A 70 -2.74 0.58 28.34
CA LYS A 70 -4.15 0.81 28.71
C LYS A 70 -4.49 0.24 30.10
N TYR A 71 -4.06 -1.00 30.37
CA TYR A 71 -4.31 -1.66 31.66
C TYR A 71 -3.61 -0.99 32.85
N LYS A 72 -2.46 -0.34 32.65
CA LYS A 72 -1.74 0.37 33.73
C LYS A 72 -2.23 1.80 33.98
N GLY A 73 -3.04 2.35 33.08
CA GLY A 73 -3.65 3.68 33.22
C GLY A 73 -5.09 3.66 33.72
N SER A 74 -5.60 2.49 34.12
CA SER A 74 -6.92 2.26 34.71
C SER A 74 -6.79 1.96 36.21
#